data_AF-A0A6I7MW91-F1
#
_entry.id   AF-A0A6I7MW91-F1
#
_cell.length_a   1.000
_cell.length_b   1.000
_cell.length_c   1.000
_cell.angle_alpha   90.00
_cell.angle_beta   90.00
_cell.angle_gamma   90.00
#
_symmetry.space_group_name_H-M   'P 1'
#
loop_
_entity.id
_entity.type
_entity.pdbx_description
1 polymer ?
#
loop_
_entity_poly.entity_id
_entity_poly.type
_entity_poly.pdbx_seq_one_letter_code
_entity_poly.pdbx_strand_id
1 'polypeptide(L)'
;KRGDLTLSIKLGIQGTFLFSSIWFLLTGVLFAWFFLSRNQELAFFGFLMAMLPVVLYFLIWFYFVKKEPEKNVTYDWVMWMNRISGLSLNVFFVWYFLENTQILQVM
;
A
#
# COMPACT_ATOMS: atom_id res chain seq x y z
N LYS A 1 8.23 -34.44 17.81
CA LYS A 1 7.22 -33.63 17.09
C LYS A 1 7.09 -32.30 17.84
N ARG A 2 7.69 -31.21 17.35
CA ARG A 2 7.68 -29.90 18.03
C ARG A 2 6.39 -29.16 17.68
N GLY A 3 5.59 -28.91 18.71
CA GLY A 3 4.29 -28.23 18.64
C GLY A 3 4.45 -26.73 18.73
N ASP A 4 5.27 -26.14 17.86
CA ASP A 4 5.43 -24.69 17.80
C ASP A 4 4.26 -24.13 16.97
N LEU A 5 3.09 -24.06 17.61
CA LEU A 5 1.94 -23.29 17.15
C LEU A 5 2.30 -21.81 17.22
N THR A 6 3.03 -21.33 16.21
CA THR A 6 3.29 -19.91 16.03
C THR A 6 1.97 -19.18 15.78
N LEU A 7 1.86 -17.93 16.26
CA LEU A 7 0.69 -17.06 16.07
C LEU A 7 0.24 -16.96 14.59
N SER A 8 1.14 -17.22 13.63
CA SER A 8 0.82 -17.39 12.19
C SER A 8 -0.25 -18.44 11.90
N ILE A 9 -0.41 -19.48 12.73
CA ILE A 9 -1.36 -20.57 12.51
C ILE A 9 -2.77 -20.21 13.02
N LYS A 10 -2.88 -19.33 14.01
CA LYS A 10 -4.13 -19.19 14.81
C LYS A 10 -5.02 -18.01 14.41
N LEU A 11 -4.46 -16.93 13.86
CA LEU A 11 -5.24 -15.77 13.38
C LEU A 11 -5.76 -15.93 11.95
N GLY A 12 -5.21 -16.89 11.21
CA GLY A 12 -5.51 -17.10 9.80
C GLY A 12 -4.93 -15.98 8.94
N ILE A 13 -4.37 -16.36 7.81
CA ILE A 13 -3.88 -15.45 6.76
C ILE A 13 -4.94 -14.40 6.38
N GLN A 14 -6.22 -14.77 6.43
CA GLN A 14 -7.35 -13.91 6.07
C GLN A 14 -7.54 -12.72 7.05
N GLY A 15 -7.28 -12.91 8.35
CA GLY A 15 -7.42 -11.86 9.36
C GLY A 15 -6.41 -10.74 9.18
N THR A 16 -5.15 -11.09 8.86
CA THR A 16 -4.08 -10.12 8.60
C THR A 16 -4.38 -9.27 7.37
N PHE A 17 -4.92 -9.87 6.30
CA PHE A 17 -5.32 -9.12 5.12
C PHE A 17 -6.49 -8.18 5.37
N LEU A 18 -7.50 -8.60 6.14
CA LEU A 18 -8.62 -7.73 6.49
C LEU A 18 -8.13 -6.52 7.30
N PHE A 19 -7.22 -6.75 8.26
CA PHE A 19 -6.60 -5.68 9.03
C PHE A 19 -5.81 -4.70 8.15
N SER A 20 -4.97 -5.20 7.24
CA SER A 20 -4.24 -4.36 6.27
C SER A 20 -5.17 -3.57 5.36
N SER A 21 -6.31 -4.14 4.95
CA SER A 21 -7.31 -3.45 4.12
C SER A 21 -7.90 -2.23 4.83
N ILE A 22 -8.17 -2.34 6.13
CA ILE A 22 -8.66 -1.24 6.95
C ILE A 22 -7.62 -0.12 7.01
N TRP A 23 -6.34 -0.45 7.20
CA TRP A 23 -5.26 0.53 7.20
C TRP A 23 -5.07 1.19 5.84
N PHE A 24 -5.19 0.46 4.73
CA PHE A 24 -5.15 1.03 3.40
C PHE A 24 -6.30 2.02 3.17
N LEU A 25 -7.52 1.67 3.57
CA LEU A 25 -8.67 2.57 3.49
C LEU A 25 -8.48 3.81 4.36
N LEU A 26 -8.06 3.64 5.61
CA LEU A 26 -7.82 4.74 6.53
C LEU A 26 -6.74 5.68 5.98
N THR A 27 -5.65 5.14 5.46
CA THR A 27 -4.57 5.91 4.83
C THR A 27 -5.08 6.68 3.63
N GLY A 28 -5.84 6.04 2.74
CA GLY A 28 -6.45 6.69 1.57
C GLY A 28 -7.36 7.85 1.95
N VAL A 29 -8.22 7.67 2.96
CA VAL A 29 -9.14 8.72 3.45
C VAL A 29 -8.36 9.88 4.09
N LEU A 30 -7.37 9.59 4.93
CA LEU A 30 -6.55 10.62 5.58
C LEU A 30 -5.77 11.45 4.57
N PHE A 31 -5.14 10.82 3.57
CA PHE A 31 -4.42 11.53 2.51
C PHE A 31 -5.37 12.31 1.60
N ALA A 32 -6.53 11.75 1.24
CA ALA A 32 -7.55 12.46 0.49
C ALA A 32 -7.98 13.74 1.22
N TRP A 33 -8.28 13.64 2.52
CA TRP A 33 -8.64 14.81 3.33
C TRP A 33 -7.49 15.82 3.41
N PHE A 34 -6.25 15.37 3.60
CA PHE A 34 -5.08 16.24 3.65
C PHE A 34 -4.91 17.05 2.36
N PHE A 35 -4.94 16.42 1.19
CA PHE A 35 -4.75 17.12 -0.09
C PHE A 35 -5.92 18.04 -0.45
N LEU A 36 -7.16 17.60 -0.18
CA LEU A 36 -8.35 18.43 -0.38
C LEU A 36 -8.33 19.67 0.53
N SER A 37 -7.89 19.54 1.78
CA SER A 37 -7.77 20.69 2.71
C SER A 37 -6.75 21.73 2.26
N ARG A 38 -5.79 21.33 1.41
CA ARG A 38 -4.72 22.19 0.88
C ARG A 38 -5.00 22.70 -0.54
N ASN A 39 -6.15 22.35 -1.14
CA ASN A 39 -6.46 22.60 -2.56
C ASN A 39 -5.37 22.12 -3.54
N GLN A 40 -4.66 21.04 -3.18
CA GLN A 40 -3.58 20.48 -3.99
C GLN A 40 -4.09 19.31 -4.85
N GLU A 41 -4.92 19.63 -5.85
CA GLU A 41 -5.58 18.63 -6.70
C GLU A 41 -4.58 17.77 -7.48
N LEU A 42 -3.50 18.36 -8.00
CA LEU A 42 -2.44 17.63 -8.70
C LEU A 42 -1.76 16.59 -7.80
N ALA A 43 -1.45 16.97 -6.56
CA ALA A 43 -0.86 16.06 -5.59
C ALA A 43 -1.83 14.93 -5.18
N PHE A 44 -3.12 15.23 -5.10
CA PHE A 44 -4.16 14.23 -4.87
C PHE A 44 -4.22 13.19 -6.01
N PHE A 45 -4.27 13.64 -7.26
CA PHE A 45 -4.27 12.73 -8.42
C PHE A 45 -2.95 11.93 -8.51
N GLY A 46 -1.81 12.56 -8.23
CA GLY A 46 -0.51 11.88 -8.17
C GLY A 46 -0.48 10.78 -7.11
N PHE A 47 -1.01 11.06 -5.91
CA PHE A 47 -1.11 10.09 -4.82
C PHE A 47 -2.03 8.93 -5.20
N LEU A 48 -3.19 9.24 -5.80
CA LEU A 48 -4.15 8.24 -6.24
C LEU A 48 -3.54 7.32 -7.31
N MET A 49 -2.81 7.88 -8.26
CA MET A 49 -2.08 7.13 -9.29
C MET A 49 -0.99 6.24 -8.70
N ALA A 50 -0.26 6.70 -7.68
CA ALA A 50 0.76 5.91 -7.00
C ALA A 50 0.16 4.79 -6.11
N MET A 51 -1.00 5.04 -5.49
CA MET A 51 -1.74 4.05 -4.70
C MET A 51 -2.44 3.00 -5.57
N LEU A 52 -2.85 3.35 -6.79
CA LEU A 52 -3.56 2.47 -7.72
C LEU A 52 -2.87 1.11 -7.94
N PRO A 53 -1.57 1.04 -8.33
CA PRO A 53 -0.90 -0.25 -8.52
C PRO A 53 -0.72 -1.02 -7.20
N VAL A 54 -0.56 -0.32 -6.08
CA VAL A 54 -0.39 -0.93 -4.75
C VAL A 54 -1.69 -1.60 -4.31
N VAL A 55 -2.81 -0.88 -4.39
CA VAL A 55 -4.14 -1.39 -4.04
C VAL A 55 -4.56 -2.51 -4.99
N LEU A 56 -4.34 -2.36 -6.30
CA LEU A 56 -4.62 -3.42 -7.26
C LEU A 56 -3.84 -4.69 -6.95
N TYR A 57 -2.52 -4.58 -6.72
CA TYR A 57 -1.70 -5.72 -6.35
C TYR A 57 -2.21 -6.38 -5.06
N PHE A 58 -2.52 -5.58 -4.05
CA PHE A 58 -3.05 -6.05 -2.78
C PHE A 58 -4.40 -6.78 -2.94
N LEU A 59 -5.33 -6.26 -3.74
CA LEU A 59 -6.63 -6.88 -4.01
C LEU A 59 -6.48 -8.19 -4.79
N ILE A 60 -5.63 -8.21 -5.81
CA ILE A 60 -5.31 -9.41 -6.59
C ILE A 60 -4.71 -10.48 -5.67
N TRP A 61 -3.71 -10.09 -4.87
CA TRP A 61 -3.07 -10.98 -3.92
C TRP A 61 -4.04 -11.48 -2.86
N PHE A 62 -4.93 -10.63 -2.34
CA PHE A 62 -6.00 -11.02 -1.42
C PHE A 62 -6.95 -12.05 -2.02
N TYR A 63 -7.34 -11.87 -3.29
CA TYR A 63 -8.18 -12.84 -4.00
C TYR A 63 -7.49 -14.20 -4.14
N PHE A 64 -6.22 -14.22 -4.53
CA PHE A 64 -5.42 -15.45 -4.62
C PHE A 64 -5.26 -16.13 -3.26
N VAL A 65 -5.01 -15.34 -2.22
CA VAL A 65 -4.87 -15.83 -0.84
C VAL A 65 -6.19 -16.39 -0.29
N LYS A 66 -7.33 -15.79 -0.64
CA LYS A 66 -8.65 -16.32 -0.26
C LYS A 66 -8.93 -17.68 -0.90
N LYS A 67 -8.47 -17.89 -2.14
CA LYS A 67 -8.68 -19.13 -2.88
C LYS A 67 -7.74 -20.25 -2.42
N GLU A 68 -6.44 -19.96 -2.29
CA GLU A 68 -5.41 -20.91 -1.87
C GLU A 68 -4.38 -20.21 -0.96
N PRO A 69 -4.62 -20.13 0.36
CA PRO A 69 -3.75 -19.39 1.27
C PRO A 69 -2.36 -20.01 1.41
N GLU A 70 -2.23 -21.35 1.39
CA GLU A 70 -0.95 -22.05 1.58
C GLU A 70 0.02 -21.88 0.40
N LYS A 71 -0.50 -21.65 -0.81
CA LYS A 71 0.32 -21.53 -2.02
C LYS A 71 0.67 -20.08 -2.40
N ASN A 72 -0.19 -19.13 -1.98
CA ASN A 72 -0.09 -17.74 -2.40
C ASN A 72 0.49 -16.81 -1.33
N VAL A 73 0.58 -17.24 -0.05
CA VAL A 73 1.39 -16.55 0.96
C VAL A 73 2.82 -17.06 0.89
N THR A 74 3.45 -16.82 -0.26
CA THR A 74 4.87 -17.09 -0.47
C THR A 74 5.65 -15.81 -0.26
N TYR A 75 6.88 -15.93 0.25
CA TYR A 75 7.79 -14.81 0.46
C TYR A 75 7.89 -13.89 -0.76
N ASP A 76 7.89 -14.45 -1.97
CA ASP A 76 7.96 -13.69 -3.21
C ASP A 76 6.81 -12.68 -3.36
N TRP A 77 5.56 -13.07 -3.09
CA TRP A 77 4.40 -12.18 -3.18
C TRP A 77 4.49 -11.03 -2.17
N VAL A 78 4.92 -11.33 -0.94
CA VAL A 78 5.11 -10.31 0.11
C VAL A 78 6.21 -9.32 -0.30
N MET A 79 7.32 -9.83 -0.81
CA MET A 79 8.48 -9.04 -1.23
C MET A 79 8.15 -8.15 -2.43
N TRP A 80 7.39 -8.68 -3.39
CA TRP A 80 6.89 -7.92 -4.53
C TRP A 80 5.92 -6.82 -4.12
N MET A 81 4.99 -7.09 -3.19
CA MET A 81 4.11 -6.05 -2.64
C MET A 81 4.91 -4.90 -2.01
N ASN A 82 5.93 -5.23 -1.21
CA ASN A 82 6.76 -4.23 -0.56
C ASN A 82 7.59 -3.42 -1.57
N ARG A 83 8.08 -4.06 -2.65
CA ARG A 83 8.79 -3.36 -3.72
C ARG A 83 7.88 -2.42 -4.50
N ILE A 84 6.69 -2.86 -4.90
CA ILE A 84 5.75 -2.05 -5.68
C ILE A 84 5.27 -0.86 -4.84
N SER A 85 4.90 -1.10 -3.58
CA SER A 85 4.50 -0.03 -2.67
C SER A 85 5.64 0.93 -2.38
N GLY A 86 6.81 0.42 -2.01
CA GLY A 86 8.00 1.23 -1.74
C GLY A 86 8.39 2.08 -2.95
N LEU A 87 8.44 1.51 -4.15
CA LEU A 87 8.81 2.23 -5.36
C LEU A 87 7.75 3.27 -5.76
N SER A 88 6.46 2.92 -5.72
CA SER A 88 5.38 3.85 -6.08
C SER A 88 5.30 5.03 -5.10
N LEU A 89 5.36 4.77 -3.79
CA LEU A 89 5.36 5.82 -2.77
C LEU A 89 6.63 6.67 -2.81
N ASN A 90 7.82 6.07 -3.00
CA ASN A 90 9.05 6.85 -3.12
C ASN A 90 9.02 7.77 -4.34
N VAL A 91 8.59 7.27 -5.51
CA VAL A 91 8.46 8.10 -6.72
C VAL A 91 7.48 9.24 -6.49
N PHE A 92 6.32 8.96 -5.88
CA PHE A 92 5.34 9.99 -5.54
C PHE A 92 5.89 11.04 -4.58
N PHE A 93 6.55 10.64 -3.48
CA PHE A 93 7.09 11.58 -2.51
C PHE A 93 8.25 12.41 -3.07
N VAL A 94 9.11 11.82 -3.91
CA VAL A 94 10.16 12.57 -4.59
C VAL A 94 9.56 13.62 -5.53
N TRP A 95 8.54 13.24 -6.32
CA TRP A 95 7.85 14.18 -7.20
C TRP A 95 7.11 15.28 -6.41
N TYR A 96 6.35 14.91 -5.38
CA TYR A 96 5.64 15.85 -4.51
C TYR A 96 6.62 16.80 -3.79
N PHE A 97 7.78 16.29 -3.36
CA PHE A 97 8.84 17.11 -2.78
C PHE A 97 9.37 18.10 -3.81
N LEU A 98 9.68 17.69 -5.03
CA LEU A 98 10.17 18.58 -6.08
C LEU A 98 9.16 19.68 -6.46
N GLU A 99 7.88 19.36 -6.48
CA GLU A 99 6.82 20.33 -6.82
C GLU A 99 6.52 21.31 -5.69
N ASN A 100 6.58 20.84 -4.44
CA ASN A 100 6.22 21.63 -3.27
C ASN A 100 7.42 22.40 -2.66
N THR A 101 8.65 21.97 -2.96
CA THR A 101 9.86 22.73 -2.62
C THR A 101 10.12 23.72 -3.76
N GLN A 102 10.17 25.02 -3.46
CA GLN A 102 10.27 26.15 -4.40
C GLN A 102 11.54 26.18 -5.30
N ILE A 103 12.23 25.06 -5.53
CA ILE A 103 13.44 24.96 -6.36
C ILE A 103 13.12 25.34 -7.83
N LEU A 104 11.90 25.09 -8.30
CA LEU A 104 11.40 25.52 -9.62
C LEU A 104 10.93 26.98 -9.69
N GLN A 105 10.70 27.65 -8.55
CA GLN A 105 10.34 29.07 -8.52
C GLN A 105 11.56 30.00 -8.48
N VAL A 106 12.75 29.44 -8.32
CA VAL A 106 14.02 30.17 -8.19
C VAL A 106 14.91 30.04 -9.45
N MET A 107 14.44 29.35 -10.50
CA MET A 107 15.12 29.28 -11.81
C MET A 107 14.40 30.10 -12.87
#